data_AF-A0A0R3TT19-F1
#
_entry.id   AF-A0A0R3TT19-F1
#
_cell.length_a   1.000
_cell.length_b   1.000
_cell.length_c   1.000
_cell.angle_alpha   90.00
_cell.angle_beta   90.00
_cell.angle_gamma   90.00
#
_symmetry.space_group_name_H-M   'P 1'
#
loop_
_entity.id
_entity.type
_entity.pdbx_description
1 polymer ?
#
loop_
_entity_poly.entity_id
_entity_poly.type
_entity_poly.pdbx_seq_one_letter_code
_entity_poly.pdbx_strand_id
1 'polypeptide(L)'
;MSTVEGVEYDIRLRSRLPVIPIGLKETYLIDFRSALSSFITSHYHEDPDKYAEGLDKLTEYRKRIMEPQRSSAGLKDFRSYYNLLNTIERRFFDESIHHGFRFSW
;
A
#
# COMPACT_ATOMS: atom_id res chain seq x y z
N MET A 1 5.47 -49.99 -8.78
CA MET A 1 4.32 -49.18 -8.33
C MET A 1 4.67 -48.40 -7.04
N SER A 2 5.90 -47.86 -6.89
CA SER A 2 6.36 -47.22 -5.64
C SER A 2 6.86 -45.78 -5.79
N THR A 3 7.02 -45.28 -7.03
CA THR A 3 7.58 -43.94 -7.26
C THR A 3 6.54 -42.83 -7.06
N VAL A 4 5.25 -43.14 -7.22
CA VAL A 4 4.16 -42.14 -7.16
C VAL A 4 3.81 -41.77 -5.71
N GLU A 5 3.86 -42.73 -4.78
CA GLU A 5 3.57 -42.50 -3.36
C GLU A 5 4.65 -41.67 -2.65
N GLY A 6 5.92 -41.81 -3.03
CA GLY A 6 7.02 -41.05 -2.44
C GLY A 6 6.99 -39.55 -2.76
N VAL A 7 6.54 -39.20 -3.96
CA VAL A 7 6.37 -37.79 -4.39
C VAL A 7 5.17 -37.15 -3.69
N GLU A 8 4.07 -37.88 -3.53
CA GLU A 8 2.90 -37.36 -2.82
C GLU A 8 3.16 -37.18 -1.31
N TYR A 9 3.98 -38.04 -0.70
CA TYR A 9 4.44 -37.88 0.68
C TYR A 9 5.31 -36.63 0.87
N ASP A 10 6.25 -36.34 -0.05
CA ASP A 10 7.08 -35.13 0.00
C ASP A 10 6.24 -33.85 -0.12
N ILE A 11 5.25 -33.83 -1.03
CA ILE A 11 4.33 -32.69 -1.19
C ILE A 11 3.51 -32.47 0.09
N ARG A 12 3.00 -33.55 0.70
CA ARG A 12 2.23 -33.48 1.96
C ARG A 12 3.10 -33.09 3.16
N LEU A 13 4.36 -33.51 3.21
CA LEU A 13 5.31 -33.10 4.25
C LEU A 13 5.66 -31.61 4.13
N ARG A 14 5.89 -31.10 2.91
CA ARG A 14 6.09 -29.66 2.67
C ARG A 14 4.89 -28.82 3.10
N SER A 15 3.66 -29.33 2.93
CA SER A 15 2.44 -28.65 3.40
C SER A 15 2.23 -28.65 4.93
N ARG A 16 3.08 -29.36 5.68
CA ARG A 16 2.99 -29.53 7.14
C ARG A 16 4.18 -28.95 7.90
N LEU A 17 5.19 -28.43 7.19
CA LEU A 17 6.29 -27.74 7.84
C LEU A 17 5.78 -26.43 8.44
N PRO A 18 6.08 -26.14 9.71
CA PRO A 18 5.69 -24.88 10.33
C PRO A 18 6.40 -23.73 9.62
N VAL A 19 5.64 -22.70 9.26
CA VAL A 19 6.15 -21.46 8.68
C VAL A 19 6.13 -20.38 9.76
N ILE A 20 7.17 -19.54 9.81
CA ILE A 20 7.21 -18.38 10.71
C ILE A 20 6.52 -17.20 9.99
N PRO A 21 5.34 -16.74 10.44
CA PRO A 21 4.70 -15.57 9.86
C PRO A 21 5.43 -14.30 10.31
N ILE A 22 5.58 -13.35 9.40
CA ILE A 22 6.14 -12.03 9.70
C ILE A 22 4.99 -11.10 10.06
N GLY A 23 5.12 -10.38 11.17
CA GLY A 23 4.17 -9.33 11.55
C GLY A 23 4.19 -8.16 10.58
N LEU A 24 3.03 -7.52 10.39
CA LEU A 24 2.95 -6.30 9.59
C LEU A 24 3.40 -5.11 10.43
N LYS A 25 4.07 -4.14 9.80
CA LYS A 25 4.46 -2.89 10.46
C LYS A 25 3.22 -2.04 10.73
N GLU A 26 3.21 -1.37 11.86
CA GLU A 26 2.21 -0.35 12.16
C GLU A 26 2.49 0.90 11.32
N THR A 27 1.47 1.71 11.09
CA THR A 27 1.64 2.98 10.38
C THR A 27 0.58 3.97 10.79
N TYR A 28 0.80 5.25 10.48
CA TYR A 28 -0.05 6.34 10.93
C TYR A 28 -0.83 6.97 9.78
N LEU A 29 -1.99 7.54 10.09
CA LEU A 29 -2.82 8.21 9.07
C LEU A 29 -2.08 9.43 8.50
N ILE A 30 -2.28 9.67 7.21
CA ILE A 30 -1.85 10.87 6.51
C ILE A 30 -3.07 11.39 5.76
N ASP A 31 -3.44 12.65 5.98
CA ASP A 31 -4.41 13.35 5.16
C ASP A 31 -3.71 13.89 3.92
N PHE A 32 -3.82 13.15 2.81
CA PHE A 32 -3.12 13.51 1.57
C PHE A 32 -3.69 14.76 0.91
N ARG A 33 -4.97 15.07 1.13
CA ARG A 33 -5.58 16.30 0.60
C ARG A 33 -4.94 17.50 1.26
N SER A 34 -4.92 17.53 2.60
CA SER A 34 -4.25 18.59 3.35
C SER A 34 -2.76 18.68 3.00
N ALA A 35 -2.08 17.54 2.93
CA ALA A 35 -0.63 17.48 2.72
C ALA A 35 -0.17 17.93 1.33
N LEU A 36 -0.98 17.73 0.28
CA LEU A 36 -0.62 18.04 -1.11
C LEU A 36 -1.29 19.33 -1.64
N SER A 37 -2.25 19.92 -0.92
CA SER A 37 -2.95 21.13 -1.38
C SER A 37 -2.01 22.30 -1.65
N SER A 38 -1.08 22.59 -0.73
CA SER A 38 -0.11 23.68 -0.91
C SER A 38 0.79 23.46 -2.13
N PHE A 39 1.15 22.20 -2.40
CA PHE A 39 1.92 21.84 -3.58
C PHE A 39 1.13 22.03 -4.87
N ILE A 40 -0.12 21.56 -4.93
CA ILE A 40 -0.96 21.70 -6.13
C ILE A 40 -1.14 23.18 -6.50
N THR A 41 -1.45 24.02 -5.52
CA THR A 41 -1.62 25.46 -5.76
C THR A 41 -0.31 26.14 -6.17
N SER A 42 0.81 25.75 -5.56
CA SER A 42 2.10 26.44 -5.80
C SER A 42 2.80 25.98 -7.09
N HIS A 43 2.76 24.68 -7.40
CA HIS A 43 3.52 24.09 -8.50
C HIS A 43 2.68 23.88 -9.77
N TYR A 44 1.41 23.48 -9.64
CA TYR A 44 0.52 23.33 -10.79
C TYR A 44 -0.32 24.57 -11.07
N HIS A 45 -0.38 25.53 -10.13
CA HIS A 45 -1.26 26.70 -10.22
C HIS A 45 -2.73 26.31 -10.43
N GLU A 46 -3.14 25.19 -9.83
CA GLU A 46 -4.48 24.64 -9.91
C GLU A 46 -5.19 24.66 -8.56
N ASP A 47 -6.51 24.51 -8.62
CA ASP A 47 -7.37 24.32 -7.46
C ASP A 47 -7.21 22.87 -6.92
N PRO A 48 -6.76 22.68 -5.66
CA PRO A 48 -6.63 21.37 -5.03
C PRO A 48 -7.91 20.55 -5.02
N ASP A 49 -9.08 21.19 -5.03
CA ASP A 49 -10.36 20.50 -4.97
C ASP A 49 -10.64 19.66 -6.23
N LYS A 50 -10.00 19.98 -7.35
CA LYS A 50 -10.03 19.16 -8.57
C LYS A 50 -9.42 17.76 -8.37
N TYR A 51 -8.57 17.61 -7.35
CA TYR A 51 -7.87 16.36 -7.02
C TYR A 51 -8.46 15.65 -5.80
N ALA A 52 -9.46 16.26 -5.13
CA ALA A 52 -9.99 15.79 -3.85
C ALA A 52 -10.42 14.32 -3.91
N GLU A 53 -11.17 13.90 -4.93
CA GLU A 53 -11.62 12.51 -5.07
C GLU A 53 -10.46 11.51 -5.08
N GLY A 54 -9.40 11.80 -5.83
CA GLY A 54 -8.22 10.93 -5.94
C GLY A 54 -7.42 10.87 -4.63
N LEU A 55 -7.28 12.02 -3.96
CA LEU A 55 -6.55 12.13 -2.69
C LEU A 55 -7.32 11.51 -1.53
N ASP A 56 -8.65 11.65 -1.51
CA ASP A 56 -9.54 11.03 -0.54
C ASP A 56 -9.52 9.51 -0.72
N LYS A 57 -9.54 9.01 -1.96
CA LYS A 57 -9.37 7.59 -2.26
C LYS A 57 -8.02 7.05 -1.77
N LEU A 58 -6.92 7.78 -1.99
CA LEU A 58 -5.61 7.39 -1.45
C LEU A 58 -5.62 7.32 0.08
N THR A 59 -6.23 8.31 0.74
CA THR A 59 -6.41 8.34 2.19
C THR A 59 -7.25 7.16 2.69
N GLU A 60 -8.32 6.81 1.96
CA GLU A 60 -9.17 5.67 2.26
C GLU A 60 -8.40 4.34 2.18
N TYR A 61 -7.65 4.11 1.10
CA TYR A 61 -6.83 2.90 0.97
C TYR A 61 -5.73 2.83 2.03
N ARG A 62 -5.18 3.98 2.46
CA ARG A 62 -4.26 4.02 3.60
C ARG A 62 -4.93 3.52 4.89
N LYS A 63 -6.16 3.94 5.17
CA LYS A 63 -6.92 3.43 6.34
C LYS A 63 -7.15 1.92 6.25
N ARG A 64 -7.47 1.39 5.06
CA ARG A 64 -7.67 -0.06 4.86
C ARG A 64 -6.40 -0.87 5.14
N ILE A 65 -5.23 -0.39 4.73
CA ILE A 65 -3.96 -1.10 5.01
C ILE A 65 -3.46 -0.93 6.45
N MET A 66 -3.95 0.08 7.19
CA MET A 66 -3.70 0.23 8.63
C MET A 66 -4.42 -0.84 9.45
N GLU A 67 -5.57 -1.31 8.97
CA GLU A 67 -6.35 -2.41 9.57
C GLU A 67 -6.44 -3.60 8.59
N PRO A 68 -5.31 -4.27 8.31
CA PRO A 68 -5.24 -5.23 7.22
C PRO A 68 -5.97 -6.53 7.53
N GLN A 69 -6.80 -6.99 6.58
CA GLN A 69 -7.40 -8.32 6.65
C GLN A 69 -6.40 -9.41 6.25
N ARG A 70 -6.30 -10.49 7.03
CA ARG A 70 -5.50 -11.68 6.70
C ARG A 70 -6.21 -12.57 5.67
N SER A 71 -6.50 -12.02 4.51
CA SER A 71 -7.25 -12.66 3.43
C SER A 71 -6.76 -12.19 2.05
N SER A 72 -7.26 -12.82 0.99
CA SER A 72 -7.00 -12.37 -0.39
C SER A 72 -7.58 -10.98 -0.68
N ALA A 73 -8.63 -10.56 0.05
CA ALA A 73 -9.17 -9.20 -0.05
C ALA A 73 -8.17 -8.17 0.50
N GLY A 74 -7.58 -8.42 1.67
CA GLY A 74 -6.55 -7.55 2.24
C GLY A 74 -5.33 -7.40 1.32
N LEU A 75 -4.91 -8.48 0.65
CA LEU A 75 -3.84 -8.41 -0.36
C LEU A 75 -4.19 -7.50 -1.54
N LYS A 76 -5.46 -7.48 -1.98
CA LYS A 76 -5.93 -6.56 -3.03
C LYS A 76 -5.90 -5.11 -2.57
N ASP A 77 -6.22 -4.83 -1.30
CA ASP A 77 -6.12 -3.48 -0.73
C ASP A 77 -4.67 -3.00 -0.71
N PHE A 78 -3.72 -3.83 -0.24
CA PHE A 78 -2.29 -3.51 -0.30
C PHE A 78 -1.82 -3.22 -1.73
N ARG A 79 -2.19 -4.07 -2.69
CA ARG A 79 -1.81 -3.86 -4.10
C ARG A 79 -2.41 -2.57 -4.67
N SER A 80 -3.65 -2.27 -4.34
CA SER A 80 -4.33 -1.04 -4.78
C SER A 80 -3.66 0.19 -4.19
N TYR A 81 -3.37 0.18 -2.89
CA TYR A 81 -2.66 1.26 -2.23
C TYR A 81 -1.25 1.47 -2.80
N TYR A 82 -0.49 0.39 -3.02
CA TYR A 82 0.83 0.45 -3.64
C TYR A 82 0.81 1.08 -5.04
N ASN A 83 -0.18 0.73 -5.86
CA ASN A 83 -0.34 1.32 -7.19
C ASN A 83 -0.69 2.81 -7.13
N LEU A 84 -1.50 3.23 -6.16
CA LEU A 84 -1.80 4.64 -5.92
C LEU A 84 -0.56 5.40 -5.47
N LEU A 85 0.27 4.81 -4.58
CA LEU A 85 1.56 5.37 -4.18
C LEU A 85 2.49 5.60 -5.39
N ASN A 86 2.65 4.59 -6.26
CA ASN A 86 3.44 4.74 -7.49
C ASN A 86 2.89 5.81 -8.44
N THR A 87 1.59 6.11 -8.35
CA THR A 87 0.95 7.14 -9.18
C THR A 87 1.20 8.52 -8.62
N ILE A 88 1.13 8.71 -7.30
CA ILE A 88 1.45 10.00 -6.68
C ILE A 88 2.94 10.30 -6.71
N GLU A 89 3.81 9.29 -6.57
CA GLU A 89 5.26 9.44 -6.60
C GLU A 89 5.69 10.17 -7.89
N ARG A 90 5.23 9.66 -9.04
CA ARG A 90 5.55 10.23 -10.37
C ARG A 90 4.93 11.60 -10.67
N ARG A 91 3.97 12.06 -9.86
CA ARG A 91 3.26 13.32 -10.09
C ARG A 91 3.73 14.41 -9.13
N PHE A 92 3.72 14.10 -7.85
CA PHE A 92 3.93 15.07 -6.80
C PHE A 92 5.40 15.18 -6.41
N PHE A 93 6.14 14.06 -6.39
CA PHE A 93 7.47 14.02 -5.81
C PHE A 93 8.54 14.30 -6.87
N ASP A 94 9.36 15.30 -6.59
CA ASP A 94 10.56 15.66 -7.33
C ASP A 94 11.70 15.92 -6.32
N GLU A 95 12.96 15.69 -6.72
CA GLU A 95 14.13 15.87 -5.86
C GLU A 95 14.27 17.32 -5.35
N SER A 96 13.68 18.28 -6.07
CA SER A 96 13.72 19.71 -5.74
C SER A 96 12.62 20.17 -4.77
N ILE A 97 11.65 19.29 -4.44
CA ILE A 97 10.42 19.69 -3.74
C ILE A 97 10.30 18.96 -2.39
N HIS A 98 10.21 19.76 -1.32
CA HIS A 98 9.91 19.25 0.01
C HIS A 98 8.41 19.21 0.27
N HIS A 99 7.82 18.02 0.28
CA HIS A 99 6.45 17.84 0.76
C HIS A 99 6.44 17.85 2.29
N GLY A 100 5.58 18.68 2.89
CA GLY A 100 5.50 18.92 4.34
C GLY A 100 5.00 17.74 5.19
N PHE A 101 5.11 16.50 4.70
CA PHE A 101 4.68 15.30 5.39
C PHE A 101 5.70 14.16 5.26
N ARG A 102 5.61 13.19 6.16
CA ARG A 102 6.47 11.99 6.14
C ARG A 102 5.68 10.73 6.44
N PHE A 103 6.13 9.61 5.89
CA PHE A 103 5.66 8.30 6.32
C PHE A 103 6.33 7.91 7.63
N SER A 104 5.56 7.37 8.56
CA SER A 104 6.06 6.80 9.82
C SER A 104 5.55 5.36 9.92
N TRP A 105 6.43 4.45 10.33
CA TRP A 105 6.23 3.01 10.42
C TRP A 105 6.92 2.45 11.66
#